data_AF-A0A7K2NUQ4-F1
#
_entry.id   AF-A0A7K2NUQ4-F1
#
_cell.length_a   1.000
_cell.length_b   1.000
_cell.length_c   1.000
_cell.angle_alpha   90.00
_cell.angle_beta   90.00
_cell.angle_gamma   90.00
#
_symmetry.space_group_name_H-M   'P 1'
#
loop_
_entity.id
_entity.type
_entity.pdbx_description
1 polymer ?
#
loop_
_entity_poly.entity_id
_entity_poly.type
_entity_poly.pdbx_seq_one_letter_code
_entity_poly.pdbx_strand_id
1 'polypeptide(L)'
;MMSMAQQAEPAVTTPPAPGPKQTDGRTRERSVALRVLARPEVGVFLGAVAVFVFFLIAAPTLRDGGSMATVLYQSSTIGIMALPVALLMIGGEFDLSAGVAVVTSALTAGMLSYQLTMNVWMGVVVALVASLA
;
A
#
# COMPACT_ATOMS: atom_id res chain seq x y z
N MET A 1 24.81 -9.98 -70.95
CA MET A 1 23.57 -9.19 -70.81
C MET A 1 22.40 -10.16 -70.78
N MET A 2 21.38 -9.93 -69.94
CA MET A 2 20.23 -10.79 -69.56
C MET A 2 20.45 -11.59 -68.26
N SER A 3 20.29 -10.96 -67.10
CA SER A 3 19.04 -10.69 -66.35
C SER A 3 18.77 -11.79 -65.31
N MET A 4 19.39 -11.61 -64.13
CA MET A 4 18.91 -12.17 -62.87
C MET A 4 17.70 -11.34 -62.43
N ALA A 5 16.49 -11.86 -62.63
CA ALA A 5 15.29 -11.32 -62.00
C ALA A 5 14.53 -12.50 -61.38
N GLN A 6 14.93 -12.86 -60.16
CA GLN A 6 14.13 -13.69 -59.29
C GLN A 6 12.98 -12.81 -58.77
N GLN A 7 11.81 -12.93 -59.37
CA GLN A 7 10.59 -12.27 -58.93
C GLN A 7 10.16 -12.91 -57.60
N ALA A 8 10.31 -12.18 -56.49
CA ALA A 8 9.78 -12.61 -55.19
C ALA A 8 8.26 -12.42 -55.17
N GLU A 9 7.52 -13.50 -54.98
CA GLU A 9 6.08 -13.50 -54.78
C GLU A 9 5.72 -12.82 -53.44
N PRO A 10 4.73 -11.92 -53.37
CA PRO A 10 4.34 -11.31 -52.12
C PRO A 10 3.60 -12.33 -51.25
N ALA A 11 4.27 -12.82 -50.21
CA ALA A 11 3.68 -13.62 -49.15
C ALA A 11 2.75 -12.75 -48.27
N VAL A 12 1.60 -12.37 -48.79
CA VAL A 12 0.52 -11.78 -47.99
C VAL A 12 -0.76 -12.56 -48.26
N THR A 13 -0.93 -13.65 -47.51
CA THR A 13 -2.24 -14.27 -47.36
C THR A 13 -3.09 -13.34 -46.49
N THR A 14 -4.29 -13.03 -46.95
CA THR A 14 -5.23 -12.17 -46.22
C THR A 14 -5.62 -12.85 -44.90
N PRO A 15 -5.62 -12.14 -43.76
CA PRO A 15 -6.07 -12.71 -42.49
C PRO A 15 -7.52 -13.21 -42.59
N PRO A 16 -7.89 -14.34 -41.95
CA PRO A 16 -9.25 -14.84 -41.98
C PRO A 16 -10.22 -13.81 -41.39
N ALA A 17 -11.40 -13.71 -41.98
CA ALA A 17 -12.44 -12.81 -41.49
C ALA A 17 -12.76 -13.10 -40.00
N PRO A 18 -12.91 -12.07 -39.14
CA PRO A 18 -13.25 -12.29 -37.74
C PRO A 18 -14.60 -13.00 -37.64
N GLY A 19 -14.60 -14.20 -37.04
CA GLY A 19 -15.83 -14.90 -36.69
C GLY A 19 -16.71 -14.09 -35.72
N PRO A 20 -18.00 -14.47 -35.57
CA PRO A 20 -18.92 -13.72 -34.73
C PRO A 20 -18.37 -13.62 -33.31
N LYS A 21 -18.17 -12.39 -32.83
CA LYS A 21 -17.74 -12.12 -31.46
C LYS A 21 -18.83 -12.64 -30.52
N GLN A 22 -18.60 -13.81 -29.94
CA GLN A 22 -19.42 -14.32 -28.87
C GLN A 22 -19.36 -13.29 -27.75
N THR A 23 -20.49 -12.62 -27.49
CA THR A 23 -20.62 -11.67 -26.40
C THR A 23 -20.46 -12.46 -25.11
N ASP A 24 -19.24 -12.42 -24.63
CA ASP A 24 -18.77 -13.03 -23.42
C ASP A 24 -19.64 -12.58 -22.24
N GLY A 25 -20.42 -13.51 -21.68
CA GLY A 25 -21.33 -13.28 -20.54
C GLY A 25 -20.61 -12.97 -19.22
N ARG A 26 -19.36 -12.49 -19.27
CA ARG A 26 -18.54 -12.08 -18.12
C ARG A 26 -18.89 -10.68 -17.59
N THR A 27 -19.83 -9.98 -18.19
CA THR A 27 -20.41 -8.73 -17.65
C THR A 27 -21.52 -9.02 -16.66
N ARG A 28 -21.22 -9.76 -15.59
CA ARG A 28 -21.97 -9.55 -14.34
C ARG A 28 -21.47 -8.21 -13.82
N GLU A 29 -22.26 -7.15 -14.00
CA GLU A 29 -21.95 -5.83 -13.46
C GLU A 29 -21.54 -5.99 -12.00
N ARG A 30 -20.23 -5.90 -11.72
CA ARG A 30 -19.73 -5.98 -10.36
C ARG A 30 -20.40 -4.83 -9.64
N SER A 31 -21.22 -5.15 -8.62
CA SER A 31 -22.02 -4.13 -7.95
C SER A 31 -21.12 -2.97 -7.53
N VAL A 32 -21.63 -1.74 -7.66
CA VAL A 32 -20.85 -0.53 -7.35
C VAL A 32 -20.25 -0.61 -5.94
N ALA A 33 -20.95 -1.25 -5.00
CA ALA A 33 -20.47 -1.56 -3.66
C ALA A 33 -19.19 -2.44 -3.66
N LEU A 34 -19.15 -3.52 -4.46
CA LEU A 34 -17.97 -4.37 -4.63
C LEU A 34 -16.81 -3.63 -5.30
N ARG A 35 -17.11 -2.65 -6.15
CA ARG A 35 -16.09 -1.82 -6.81
C ARG A 35 -15.49 -0.79 -5.87
N VAL A 36 -16.29 -0.24 -4.96
CA VAL A 36 -15.84 0.68 -3.90
C VAL A 36 -15.04 -0.08 -2.84
N LEU A 37 -15.52 -1.22 -2.35
CA LEU A 37 -14.80 -2.06 -1.38
C LEU A 37 -13.46 -2.59 -1.91
N ALA A 38 -13.31 -2.72 -3.23
CA ALA A 38 -12.05 -3.16 -3.83
C ALA A 38 -10.96 -2.07 -3.84
N ARG A 39 -11.26 -0.83 -3.43
CA ARG A 39 -10.26 0.23 -3.33
C ARG A 39 -9.47 0.10 -2.02
N PRO A 40 -8.13 0.12 -2.07
CA PRO A 40 -7.29 0.02 -0.86
C PRO A 40 -7.57 1.15 0.15
N GLU A 41 -7.96 2.33 -0.33
CA GLU A 41 -8.36 3.49 0.49
C GLU A 41 -9.53 3.15 1.45
N VAL A 42 -10.48 2.33 1.00
CA VAL A 42 -11.66 1.96 1.79
C VAL A 42 -11.28 1.02 2.94
N GLY A 43 -10.26 0.19 2.76
CA GLY A 43 -9.76 -0.69 3.80
C GLY A 43 -9.21 0.08 5.01
N VAL A 44 -8.39 1.11 4.75
CA VAL A 44 -7.82 1.96 5.81
C VAL A 44 -8.91 2.71 6.56
N PHE A 45 -9.87 3.31 5.84
CA PHE A 45 -10.98 4.02 6.44
C PHE A 45 -11.85 3.09 7.30
N LEU A 46 -12.21 1.92 6.78
CA LEU A 46 -13.04 0.96 7.51
C LEU A 46 -12.34 0.43 8.76
N GLY A 47 -11.02 0.20 8.69
CA GLY A 47 -10.19 -0.16 9.84
C GLY A 47 -10.19 0.93 10.91
N ALA A 48 -10.00 2.19 10.54
CA ALA A 48 -10.04 3.32 11.48
C ALA A 48 -11.42 3.44 12.16
N VAL A 49 -12.50 3.29 11.41
CA VAL A 49 -13.88 3.29 11.96
C VAL A 49 -14.09 2.10 12.90
N ALA A 50 -13.65 0.91 12.53
CA ALA A 50 -13.79 -0.28 13.36
C ALA A 50 -13.06 -0.13 14.70
N VAL A 51 -11.82 0.36 14.68
CA VAL A 51 -11.03 0.66 15.89
C VAL A 51 -11.71 1.75 16.73
N PHE A 52 -12.17 2.82 16.09
CA PHE A 52 -12.89 3.90 16.79
C PHE A 52 -14.14 3.39 17.50
N VAL A 53 -15.01 2.62 16.81
CA VAL A 53 -16.23 2.06 17.39
C VAL A 53 -15.90 1.08 18.52
N PHE A 54 -14.91 0.22 18.33
CA PHE A 54 -14.46 -0.71 19.37
C PHE A 54 -14.08 0.04 20.65
N PHE A 55 -13.22 1.06 20.55
CA PHE A 55 -12.80 1.82 21.72
C PHE A 55 -13.89 2.77 22.25
N LEU A 56 -14.80 3.24 21.40
CA LEU A 56 -15.98 4.00 21.83
C LEU A 56 -16.88 3.14 22.74
N ILE A 57 -16.91 1.82 22.55
CA ILE A 57 -17.66 0.88 23.41
C ILE A 57 -16.81 0.46 24.61
N ALA A 58 -15.57 0.03 24.39
CA ALA A 58 -14.70 -0.57 25.40
C ALA A 58 -14.09 0.43 26.39
N ALA A 59 -13.86 1.68 25.97
CA ALA A 59 -13.21 2.71 26.78
C ALA A 59 -14.16 3.89 27.06
N PRO A 60 -14.79 3.97 28.26
CA PRO A 60 -15.67 5.08 28.61
C PRO A 60 -15.00 6.46 28.52
N THR A 61 -13.69 6.53 28.83
CA THR A 61 -12.87 7.74 28.77
C THR A 61 -12.87 8.37 27.37
N LEU A 62 -13.00 7.59 26.30
CA LEU A 62 -13.03 8.12 24.93
C LEU A 62 -14.31 8.90 24.62
N ARG A 63 -15.37 8.74 25.44
CA ARG A 63 -16.62 9.50 25.33
C ARG A 63 -16.52 10.87 26.01
N ASP A 64 -15.50 11.08 26.83
CA ASP A 64 -15.22 12.37 27.45
C ASP A 64 -14.64 13.35 26.42
N GLY A 65 -15.12 14.59 26.46
CA GLY A 65 -14.74 15.62 25.50
C GLY A 65 -13.25 15.99 25.58
N GLY A 66 -12.66 16.01 26.77
CA GLY A 66 -11.25 16.33 26.96
C GLY A 66 -10.32 15.24 26.42
N SER A 67 -10.70 13.98 26.61
CA SER A 67 -9.99 12.84 26.05
C SER A 67 -10.07 12.80 24.53
N MET A 68 -11.26 13.06 23.96
CA MET A 68 -11.44 13.19 22.51
C MET A 68 -10.59 14.33 21.94
N ALA A 69 -10.58 15.49 22.59
CA ALA A 69 -9.76 16.64 22.19
C ALA A 69 -8.27 16.29 22.20
N THR A 70 -7.79 15.54 23.19
CA THR A 70 -6.40 15.08 23.27
C THR A 70 -6.04 14.16 22.10
N VAL A 71 -6.91 13.20 21.78
CA VAL A 71 -6.73 12.31 20.62
C VAL A 71 -6.70 13.11 19.32
N LEU A 72 -7.66 14.02 19.12
CA LEU A 72 -7.72 14.87 17.93
C LEU A 72 -6.48 15.76 17.82
N TYR A 73 -6.01 16.34 18.92
CA TYR A 73 -4.80 17.16 18.95
C TYR A 73 -3.54 16.39 18.56
N GLN A 74 -3.34 15.19 19.13
CA GLN A 74 -2.22 14.32 18.77
C GLN A 74 -2.32 13.85 17.32
N SER A 75 -3.53 13.46 16.87
CA SER A 75 -3.77 13.04 15.49
C SER A 75 -3.51 14.16 14.48
N SER A 76 -3.85 15.40 14.82
CA SER A 76 -3.59 16.58 13.98
C SER A 76 -2.09 16.82 13.85
N THR A 77 -1.33 16.71 14.94
CA THR A 77 0.14 16.88 14.92
C THR A 77 0.81 15.88 13.99
N ILE A 78 0.41 14.60 14.06
CA ILE A 78 0.93 13.55 13.18
C ILE A 78 0.41 13.72 11.74
N GLY A 79 -0.88 14.03 11.59
CA GLY A 79 -1.56 14.17 10.29
C GLY A 79 -1.02 15.33 9.46
N ILE A 80 -0.77 16.50 10.09
CA ILE A 80 -0.18 17.67 9.42
C ILE A 80 1.18 17.32 8.83
N MET A 81 2.00 16.54 9.55
CA MET A 81 3.30 16.08 9.05
C MET A 81 3.16 14.96 8.00
N ALA A 82 2.15 14.10 8.12
CA ALA A 82 1.92 12.99 7.20
C ALA A 82 1.45 13.44 5.80
N LEU A 83 0.66 14.51 5.69
CA LEU A 83 0.15 15.02 4.42
C LEU A 83 1.26 15.35 3.39
N PRO A 84 2.24 16.22 3.68
CA PRO A 84 3.31 16.53 2.72
C PRO A 84 4.16 15.31 2.38
N VAL A 85 4.42 14.43 3.37
CA VAL A 85 5.16 13.19 3.15
C VAL A 85 4.41 12.26 2.21
N ALA A 86 3.10 12.09 2.39
CA ALA A 86 2.26 11.27 1.52
C ALA A 86 2.20 11.83 0.08
N LEU A 87 2.11 13.17 -0.08
CA LEU A 87 2.16 13.79 -1.40
C LEU A 87 3.50 13.52 -2.11
N LEU A 88 4.61 13.56 -1.38
CA LEU A 88 5.94 13.24 -1.92
C LEU A 88 6.10 11.74 -2.21
N MET A 89 5.45 10.86 -1.44
CA MET A 89 5.38 9.43 -1.74
C MET A 89 4.60 9.12 -3.01
N ILE A 90 3.47 9.81 -3.22
CA ILE A 90 2.71 9.72 -4.47
C ILE A 90 3.52 10.30 -5.64
N GLY A 91 4.29 11.36 -5.39
CA GLY A 91 5.20 11.97 -6.37
C GLY A 91 6.42 11.12 -6.72
N GLY A 92 6.71 10.06 -5.97
CA GLY A 92 7.85 9.17 -6.19
C GLY A 92 9.18 9.66 -5.58
N GLU A 93 9.17 10.79 -4.88
CA GLU A 93 10.37 11.38 -4.26
C GLU A 93 10.69 10.76 -2.90
N PHE A 94 9.67 10.24 -2.21
CA PHE A 94 9.84 9.52 -0.95
C PHE A 94 9.35 8.09 -1.05
N ASP A 95 10.18 7.15 -0.63
CA ASP A 95 9.80 5.75 -0.54
C ASP A 95 9.15 5.46 0.82
N LEU A 96 7.95 4.86 0.78
CA LEU A 96 7.29 4.32 1.97
C LEU A 96 8.17 3.29 2.67
N SER A 97 8.92 2.48 1.90
CA SER A 97 9.77 1.42 2.42
C SER A 97 10.88 1.97 3.31
N ALA A 98 11.44 3.14 3.00
CA ALA A 98 12.51 3.77 3.78
C ALA A 98 12.02 4.16 5.19
N GLY A 99 10.81 4.73 5.29
CA GLY A 99 10.21 5.06 6.58
C GLY A 99 9.89 3.82 7.41
N VAL A 100 9.34 2.78 6.79
CA VAL A 100 9.01 1.51 7.46
C VAL A 100 10.28 0.77 7.92
N ALA A 101 11.34 0.79 7.12
CA ALA A 101 12.62 0.18 7.48
C ALA A 101 13.18 0.82 8.76
N VAL A 102 13.26 2.15 8.83
CA VAL A 102 13.78 2.87 10.01
C VAL A 102 13.00 2.52 11.28
N VAL A 103 11.66 2.52 11.23
CA VAL A 103 10.83 2.18 12.38
C VAL A 103 11.01 0.71 12.78
N THR A 104 11.04 -0.20 11.81
CA THR A 104 11.26 -1.64 12.04
C THR A 104 12.62 -1.88 12.70
N SER A 105 13.69 -1.23 12.22
CA SER A 105 15.03 -1.33 12.82
C SER A 105 15.04 -0.80 14.25
N ALA A 106 14.44 0.37 14.50
CA ALA A 106 14.39 0.99 15.82
C ALA A 106 13.60 0.13 16.82
N LEU A 107 12.45 -0.40 16.41
CA LEU A 107 11.65 -1.31 17.22
C LEU A 107 12.37 -2.64 17.47
N THR A 108 13.05 -3.20 16.46
CA THR A 108 13.84 -4.43 16.62
C THR A 108 14.95 -4.20 17.64
N ALA A 109 15.73 -3.13 17.50
CA ALA A 109 16.79 -2.81 18.45
C ALA A 109 16.25 -2.58 19.87
N GLY A 110 15.21 -1.75 20.00
CA GLY A 110 14.62 -1.40 21.28
C GLY A 110 13.98 -2.60 21.99
N MET A 111 13.20 -3.40 21.28
CA MET A 111 12.52 -4.57 21.84
C MET A 111 13.53 -5.66 22.23
N LEU A 112 14.57 -5.93 21.43
CA LEU A 112 15.58 -6.93 21.80
C LEU A 112 16.39 -6.49 23.02
N SER A 113 16.85 -5.24 23.05
CA SER A 113 17.60 -4.72 24.19
C SER A 113 16.76 -4.71 25.46
N TYR A 114 15.48 -4.31 25.37
CA TYR A 114 14.60 -4.25 26.53
C TYR A 114 14.14 -5.62 27.01
N GLN A 115 13.57 -6.46 26.12
CA GLN A 115 12.95 -7.73 26.49
C GLN A 115 13.98 -8.81 26.86
N LEU A 116 15.15 -8.79 26.23
CA LEU A 116 16.20 -9.79 26.47
C LEU A 116 17.34 -9.23 27.33
N THR A 117 17.16 -8.05 27.94
CA THR A 117 18.14 -7.37 28.78
C THR A 117 19.52 -7.25 28.11
N MET A 118 19.56 -7.20 26.78
CA MET A 118 20.79 -7.12 26.02
C MET A 118 21.33 -5.69 26.02
N ASN A 119 22.65 -5.56 25.92
CA ASN A 119 23.29 -4.28 25.66
C ASN A 119 22.70 -3.64 24.37
N VAL A 120 22.51 -2.32 24.37
CA VAL A 120 21.98 -1.54 23.24
C VAL A 120 22.74 -1.84 21.95
N TRP A 121 24.06 -1.99 22.02
CA TRP A 121 24.89 -2.31 20.87
C TRP A 121 24.53 -3.66 20.21
N MET A 122 24.17 -4.67 21.00
CA MET A 122 23.72 -5.95 20.46
C MET A 122 22.37 -5.80 19.76
N GLY A 123 21.45 -5.02 20.34
CA GLY A 123 20.16 -4.70 19.70
C GLY A 123 20.36 -3.99 18.35
N VAL A 124 21.29 -3.04 18.26
CA VAL A 124 21.63 -2.33 17.01
C VAL A 124 22.20 -3.28 15.96
N VAL A 125 23.11 -4.19 16.34
CA VAL A 125 23.68 -5.18 15.39
C VAL A 125 22.60 -6.10 14.84
N VAL A 126 21.70 -6.60 15.68
CA VAL A 126 20.61 -7.46 15.22
C VAL A 126 19.63 -6.69 14.33
N ALA A 127 19.28 -5.45 14.69
CA ALA A 127 18.44 -4.60 13.86
C ALA A 127 19.09 -4.32 12.49
N LEU A 128 20.40 -4.11 12.43
CA LEU A 128 21.13 -3.95 11.18
C LEU A 128 21.02 -5.22 10.33
N VAL A 129 21.30 -6.39 10.89
CA VAL A 129 21.18 -7.68 10.17
C VAL A 129 19.76 -7.89 9.67
N ALA A 130 18.76 -7.61 10.49
CA ALA A 130 17.34 -7.73 10.11
C ALA A 130 16.93 -6.74 9.01
N SER A 131 17.57 -5.57 8.94
CA SER A 131 17.27 -4.56 7.92
C SER A 131 17.96 -4.82 6.58
N LEU A 132 19.02 -5.64 6.58
CA LEU A 132 19.76 -6.06 5.38
C LEU A 132 19.21 -7.34 4.74
N ALA A 133 18.37 -8.09 5.47
CA ALA A 133 17.76 -9.34 5.04
C ALA A 133 16.47 -9.09 4.25
#